data_AF-A0A9P8KK37-F1
#
_entry.id   AF-A0A9P8KK37-F1
#
_cell.length_a   1.000
_cell.length_b   1.000
_cell.length_c   1.000
_cell.angle_alpha   90.00
_cell.angle_beta   90.00
_cell.angle_gamma   90.00
#
_symmetry.space_group_name_H-M   'P 1'
#
loop_
_entity.id
_entity.type
_entity.pdbx_description
1 polymer ?
#
loop_
_entity_poly.entity_id
_entity_poly.type
_entity_poly.pdbx_seq_one_letter_code
_entity_poly.pdbx_strand_id
1 'polypeptide(L)'
;MTTLRLEAYLCVLLVFISLCTCTPALEAELDYGTFQGSYSARYNLSYWQKIPFAAPPTGQNRFRGPQPPTSIVNGTYDSTQSFDMCPQRTVNGSEDCLYLGLYSRPWSRGQPLRPVVVVFYGGGFIQGSAYFSIPPSGYPVLNVSSSNDLVFVYTNYRVNAFGLLPGKEIAADAMSDLNPGLLDQHAALKWTNKYVSEFGGDPSNVSIWGQSAGAGSVVAQVIAQNGKTSPSLFSKALASSPFWPKTYKYNAPQAQALYDSLANLTGCSGPNSLQCLKTVDVQAIRDASLTIAGSHTYNTSSYTWSPVIDGTFLTQPLSSATAKGQVNVDYGFGMYNLREGENFIPPGFQHTESSGSPPFNSSVKSLTAWLKGYLPGLSDRDRSRVLSLYPARGSAEGLPSYDTTHVRAGLIFRDTVLACPAYWMASAAHKKSYLGEYTIAPAKHASDTIYWNQVNSIQQTDSFIYQGYAGAFASFLETGDPNAHKLTNDSVAGVPELQSENQFVIAQDGFSDVCFHGHTCIQRTTVRSDSIPLHFFFILPQDRDKNSATKKGLFCLTSPYRDPNITVQPCRSTPQI
;
A
#
# COMPACT_ATOMS: atom_id res chain seq x y z
N MET A 1 -25.37 -98.09 22.92
CA MET A 1 -26.19 -97.37 21.92
C MET A 1 -26.30 -95.92 22.33
N THR A 2 -26.42 -95.03 21.34
CA THR A 2 -26.61 -93.55 21.39
C THR A 2 -25.47 -92.73 22.01
N THR A 3 -24.96 -91.61 21.48
CA THR A 3 -24.91 -90.88 20.19
C THR A 3 -24.18 -89.56 20.54
N LEU A 4 -23.06 -89.19 19.89
CA LEU A 4 -22.44 -87.87 20.07
C LEU A 4 -23.11 -86.83 19.15
N ARG A 5 -23.38 -85.61 19.66
CA ARG A 5 -23.76 -84.43 18.87
C ARG A 5 -22.52 -83.57 18.59
N LEU A 6 -22.39 -83.14 17.33
CA LEU A 6 -21.40 -82.19 16.83
C LEU A 6 -22.05 -80.78 16.79
N GLU A 7 -21.42 -79.77 17.37
CA GLU A 7 -21.72 -78.36 17.10
C GLU A 7 -20.67 -77.79 16.14
N ALA A 8 -21.15 -77.08 15.11
CA ALA A 8 -20.34 -76.42 14.11
C ALA A 8 -20.24 -74.91 14.41
N TYR A 9 -19.03 -74.38 14.54
CA TYR A 9 -18.77 -72.94 14.57
C TYR A 9 -18.30 -72.47 13.19
N LEU A 10 -19.07 -71.54 12.59
CA LEU A 10 -18.74 -70.85 11.35
C LEU A 10 -18.00 -69.54 11.70
N CYS A 11 -16.71 -69.46 11.40
CA CYS A 11 -15.91 -68.25 11.57
C CYS A 11 -15.94 -67.43 10.26
N VAL A 12 -16.58 -66.27 10.27
CA VAL A 12 -16.53 -65.28 9.17
C VAL A 12 -15.44 -64.27 9.50
N LEU A 13 -14.35 -64.29 8.73
CA LEU A 13 -13.25 -63.32 8.84
C LEU A 13 -13.62 -62.06 8.04
N LEU A 14 -13.93 -60.95 8.72
CA LEU A 14 -14.10 -59.63 8.11
C LEU A 14 -12.73 -58.95 7.96
N VAL A 15 -12.22 -58.91 6.73
CA VAL A 15 -11.02 -58.14 6.37
C VAL A 15 -11.41 -56.67 6.23
N PHE A 16 -11.05 -55.84 7.21
CA PHE A 16 -11.12 -54.38 7.07
C PHE A 16 -9.96 -53.90 6.19
N ILE A 17 -10.25 -53.66 4.91
CA ILE A 17 -9.34 -52.92 4.03
C ILE A 17 -9.43 -51.44 4.43
N SER A 18 -8.48 -50.99 5.23
CA SER A 18 -8.29 -49.57 5.50
C SER A 18 -7.70 -48.92 4.24
N LEU A 19 -8.56 -48.32 3.41
CA LEU A 19 -8.15 -47.45 2.32
C LEU A 19 -7.48 -46.23 2.94
N CYS A 20 -6.16 -46.28 3.10
CA CYS A 20 -5.35 -45.12 3.42
C CYS A 20 -5.41 -44.18 2.22
N THR A 21 -6.34 -43.22 2.24
CA THR A 21 -6.34 -42.12 1.27
C THR A 21 -5.10 -41.29 1.56
N CYS A 22 -4.01 -41.58 0.85
CA CYS A 22 -2.84 -40.72 0.81
C CYS A 22 -3.30 -39.43 0.12
N THR A 23 -3.71 -38.42 0.88
CA THR A 23 -3.92 -37.08 0.34
C THR A 23 -2.64 -36.69 -0.37
N PRO A 24 -2.66 -36.43 -1.69
CA PRO A 24 -1.44 -36.09 -2.41
C PRO A 24 -0.79 -34.89 -1.72
N ALA A 25 0.52 -35.01 -1.47
CA ALA A 25 1.28 -33.95 -0.82
C ALA A 25 1.13 -32.66 -1.63
N LEU A 26 0.82 -31.56 -0.95
CA LEU A 26 0.67 -30.25 -1.57
C LEU A 26 2.06 -29.70 -1.91
N GLU A 27 2.59 -30.07 -3.07
CA GLU A 27 3.97 -29.79 -3.49
C GLU A 27 4.04 -28.90 -4.73
N ALA A 28 4.92 -27.90 -4.68
CA ALA A 28 5.28 -27.03 -5.79
C ALA A 28 6.77 -27.19 -6.13
N GLU A 29 7.08 -27.42 -7.41
CA GLU A 29 8.45 -27.62 -7.89
C GLU A 29 8.93 -26.35 -8.60
N LEU A 30 9.96 -25.71 -8.05
CA LEU A 30 10.60 -24.53 -8.62
C LEU A 30 12.02 -24.90 -9.10
N ASP A 31 12.62 -24.07 -9.95
CA ASP A 31 13.98 -24.29 -10.47
C ASP A 31 15.08 -24.25 -9.39
N TYR A 32 14.74 -23.85 -8.16
CA TYR A 32 15.64 -23.80 -7.02
C TYR A 32 15.17 -24.67 -5.84
N GLY A 33 14.17 -25.53 -6.01
CA GLY A 33 13.76 -26.49 -4.98
C GLY A 33 12.29 -26.91 -5.02
N THR A 34 11.95 -27.94 -4.26
CA THR A 34 10.56 -28.40 -4.05
C THR A 34 10.02 -27.91 -2.72
N PHE A 35 8.81 -27.38 -2.70
CA PHE A 35 8.19 -26.76 -1.53
C PHE A 35 6.88 -27.45 -1.15
N GLN A 36 6.83 -27.96 0.08
CA GLN A 36 5.63 -28.58 0.65
C GLN A 36 4.80 -27.53 1.40
N GLY A 37 3.53 -27.43 1.03
CA GLY A 37 2.51 -26.62 1.71
C GLY A 37 1.62 -27.48 2.62
N SER A 38 0.56 -26.87 3.13
CA SER A 38 -0.46 -27.56 3.94
C SER A 38 -1.86 -27.05 3.63
N TYR A 39 -2.87 -27.74 4.17
CA TYR A 39 -4.28 -27.44 3.98
C TYR A 39 -4.96 -27.18 5.33
N SER A 40 -5.68 -26.06 5.42
CA SER A 40 -6.52 -25.73 6.56
C SER A 40 -7.97 -26.07 6.27
N ALA A 41 -8.48 -27.16 6.84
CA ALA A 41 -9.88 -27.54 6.74
C ALA A 41 -10.83 -26.50 7.35
N ARG A 42 -10.39 -25.80 8.41
CA ARG A 42 -11.17 -24.77 9.11
C ARG A 42 -11.51 -23.57 8.21
N TYR A 43 -10.58 -23.16 7.36
CA TYR A 43 -10.74 -21.99 6.48
C TYR A 43 -10.88 -22.38 5.01
N ASN A 44 -10.81 -23.68 4.69
CA ASN A 44 -10.77 -24.20 3.34
C ASN A 44 -9.72 -23.46 2.49
N LEU A 45 -8.45 -23.53 2.94
CA LEU A 45 -7.30 -22.89 2.32
C LEU A 45 -6.13 -23.86 2.15
N SER A 46 -5.57 -23.90 0.96
CA SER A 46 -4.21 -24.40 0.70
C SER A 46 -3.22 -23.26 0.90
N TYR A 47 -2.11 -23.53 1.60
CA TYR A 47 -1.15 -22.49 1.93
C TYR A 47 0.31 -22.94 1.98
N TRP A 48 1.19 -22.00 1.68
CA TRP A 48 2.65 -22.07 1.85
C TRP A 48 3.07 -20.79 2.55
N GLN A 49 3.94 -20.84 3.55
CA GLN A 49 4.23 -19.66 4.39
C GLN A 49 5.63 -19.13 4.15
N LYS A 50 6.66 -19.97 4.23
CA LYS A 50 8.06 -19.53 4.28
C LYS A 50 8.85 -19.83 3.00
N ILE A 51 8.41 -19.36 1.84
CA ILE A 51 9.17 -19.56 0.61
C ILE A 51 10.21 -18.44 0.47
N PRO A 52 11.52 -18.72 0.44
CA PRO A 52 12.53 -17.69 0.20
C PRO A 52 12.44 -17.23 -1.25
N PHE A 53 12.22 -15.93 -1.47
CA PHE A 53 12.18 -15.35 -2.83
C PHE A 53 13.47 -14.60 -3.17
N ALA A 54 14.35 -14.41 -2.20
CA ALA A 54 15.67 -13.81 -2.34
C ALA A 54 16.65 -14.40 -1.32
N ALA A 55 17.95 -14.24 -1.56
CA ALA A 55 18.97 -14.59 -0.57
C ALA A 55 18.90 -13.65 0.65
N PRO A 56 19.39 -14.09 1.83
CA PRO A 56 19.45 -13.25 3.02
C PRO A 56 20.18 -11.92 2.76
N PRO A 57 19.58 -10.77 3.11
CA PRO A 57 20.17 -9.44 2.93
C PRO A 57 21.17 -9.08 4.05
N THR A 58 22.02 -10.02 4.43
CA THR A 58 23.02 -9.88 5.51
C THR A 58 24.42 -9.57 4.96
N GLY A 59 25.30 -9.07 5.82
CA GLY A 59 26.70 -8.82 5.48
C GLY A 59 26.85 -7.89 4.28
N GLN A 60 27.49 -8.36 3.20
CA GLN A 60 27.67 -7.56 1.97
C GLN A 60 26.35 -7.28 1.22
N ASN A 61 25.29 -8.07 1.47
CA ASN A 61 23.97 -7.81 0.92
C ASN A 61 23.15 -6.81 1.77
N ARG A 62 23.67 -6.37 2.93
CA ARG A 62 23.03 -5.30 3.69
C ARG A 62 23.04 -4.02 2.86
N PHE A 63 21.87 -3.37 2.79
CA PHE A 63 21.59 -2.20 1.93
C PHE A 63 21.70 -2.45 0.42
N ARG A 64 21.84 -3.71 -0.02
CA ARG A 64 21.83 -4.08 -1.45
C ARG A 64 20.45 -4.56 -1.86
N GLY A 65 20.07 -4.38 -3.12
CA GLY A 65 18.89 -5.00 -3.71
C GLY A 65 18.92 -6.54 -3.56
N PRO A 66 17.74 -7.19 -3.57
CA PRO A 66 17.62 -8.63 -3.34
C PRO A 66 18.43 -9.43 -4.37
N GLN A 67 19.20 -10.41 -3.88
CA GLN A 67 19.93 -11.37 -4.71
C GLN A 67 19.09 -12.64 -4.91
N PRO A 68 19.33 -13.45 -5.97
CA PRO A 68 18.59 -14.69 -6.20
C PRO A 68 18.57 -15.62 -4.97
N PRO A 69 17.46 -16.32 -4.70
CA PRO A 69 17.37 -17.23 -3.56
C PRO A 69 18.37 -18.38 -3.66
N THR A 70 18.84 -18.86 -2.51
CA THR A 70 19.72 -20.04 -2.45
C THR A 70 18.97 -21.30 -2.86
N SER A 71 19.58 -22.13 -3.70
CA SER A 71 19.00 -23.40 -4.12
C SER A 71 18.86 -24.39 -2.95
N ILE A 72 17.69 -25.03 -2.88
CA ILE A 72 17.35 -26.11 -1.98
C ILE A 72 17.60 -27.41 -2.73
N VAL A 73 18.81 -27.95 -2.58
CA VAL A 73 19.33 -29.04 -3.43
C VAL A 73 18.99 -30.44 -2.91
N ASN A 74 18.56 -30.59 -1.65
CA ASN A 74 18.32 -31.88 -1.02
C ASN A 74 16.98 -31.89 -0.29
N GLY A 75 16.04 -32.70 -0.81
CA GLY A 75 14.73 -32.92 -0.21
C GLY A 75 13.71 -31.82 -0.47
N THR A 76 12.56 -31.97 0.18
CA THR A 76 11.43 -31.04 0.09
C THR A 76 11.50 -30.03 1.23
N TYR A 77 11.41 -28.74 0.92
CA TYR A 77 11.36 -27.67 1.91
C TYR A 77 9.97 -27.58 2.52
N ASP A 78 9.88 -27.76 3.84
CA ASP A 78 8.65 -27.53 4.58
C ASP A 78 8.34 -26.02 4.65
N SER A 79 7.35 -25.56 3.89
CA SER A 79 6.95 -24.16 3.86
C SER A 79 5.97 -23.77 4.96
N THR A 80 5.65 -24.67 5.90
CA THR A 80 4.76 -24.40 7.05
C THR A 80 5.51 -23.92 8.30
N GLN A 81 6.83 -23.79 8.19
CA GLN A 81 7.70 -23.36 9.28
C GLN A 81 7.48 -21.89 9.65
N SER A 82 7.68 -21.59 10.93
CA SER A 82 7.77 -20.21 11.41
C SER A 82 9.01 -19.49 10.86
N PHE A 83 8.92 -18.17 10.81
CA PHE A 83 9.96 -17.27 10.32
C PHE A 83 9.93 -15.99 11.16
N ASP A 84 11.04 -15.28 11.15
CA ASP A 84 11.16 -13.99 11.81
C ASP A 84 10.75 -12.85 10.88
N MET A 85 10.21 -11.79 11.48
CA MET A 85 9.99 -10.53 10.78
C MET A 85 11.35 -9.88 10.45
N CYS A 86 11.39 -8.98 9.47
CA CYS A 86 12.55 -8.12 9.28
C CYS A 86 12.82 -7.27 10.54
N PRO A 87 14.09 -6.88 10.81
CA PRO A 87 14.43 -6.14 12.02
C PRO A 87 13.72 -4.79 12.04
N GLN A 88 13.01 -4.49 13.12
CA GLN A 88 12.11 -3.34 13.19
C GLN A 88 11.89 -2.82 14.60
N ARG A 89 11.23 -1.65 14.71
CA ARG A 89 11.06 -0.89 15.96
C ARG A 89 10.75 -1.74 17.20
N THR A 90 9.72 -2.58 17.16
CA THR A 90 9.21 -3.30 18.34
C THR A 90 9.56 -4.79 18.36
N VAL A 91 10.35 -5.28 17.40
CA VAL A 91 10.63 -6.72 17.23
C VAL A 91 12.11 -6.94 16.96
N ASN A 92 12.73 -7.82 17.74
CA ASN A 92 14.05 -8.39 17.45
C ASN A 92 13.91 -9.38 16.28
N GLY A 93 13.71 -8.84 15.09
CA GLY A 93 13.62 -9.62 13.85
C GLY A 93 14.98 -10.13 13.37
N SER A 94 14.96 -10.90 12.29
CA SER A 94 16.15 -11.39 11.60
C SER A 94 16.37 -10.59 10.32
N GLU A 95 17.62 -10.27 9.98
CA GLU A 95 17.94 -9.73 8.64
C GLU A 95 17.62 -10.75 7.55
N ASP A 96 17.74 -12.05 7.84
CA ASP A 96 17.21 -13.11 6.97
C ASP A 96 15.68 -13.16 7.10
N CYS A 97 14.99 -12.32 6.31
CA CYS A 97 13.55 -12.15 6.39
C CYS A 97 12.83 -12.13 5.03
N LEU A 98 13.52 -12.32 3.89
CA LEU A 98 12.97 -12.20 2.55
C LEU A 98 12.23 -13.47 2.09
N TYR A 99 11.12 -13.71 2.77
CA TYR A 99 10.19 -14.82 2.55
C TYR A 99 8.84 -14.32 2.04
N LEU A 100 8.13 -15.17 1.29
CA LEU A 100 6.74 -14.96 0.92
C LEU A 100 5.90 -16.18 1.25
N GLY A 101 4.61 -15.95 1.42
CA GLY A 101 3.59 -16.99 1.61
C GLY A 101 2.44 -16.85 0.62
N LEU A 102 1.83 -17.97 0.26
CA LEU A 102 0.71 -18.07 -0.65
C LEU A 102 -0.50 -18.70 0.05
N TYR A 103 -1.69 -18.22 -0.26
CA TYR A 103 -2.95 -18.70 0.29
C TYR A 103 -4.02 -18.70 -0.80
N SER A 104 -4.72 -19.81 -0.98
CA SER A 104 -5.81 -19.90 -1.96
C SER A 104 -6.80 -21.00 -1.58
N ARG A 105 -7.96 -21.04 -2.25
CA ARG A 105 -8.83 -22.22 -2.19
C ARG A 105 -8.09 -23.44 -2.75
N PRO A 106 -8.44 -24.67 -2.33
CA PRO A 106 -7.81 -25.88 -2.86
C PRO A 106 -7.82 -25.91 -4.38
N TRP A 107 -6.67 -26.23 -4.95
CA TRP A 107 -6.45 -26.33 -6.39
C TRP A 107 -5.59 -27.55 -6.68
N SER A 108 -5.79 -28.15 -7.85
CA SER A 108 -4.99 -29.28 -8.32
C SER A 108 -4.49 -29.03 -9.74
N ARG A 109 -3.28 -29.53 -10.03
CA ARG A 109 -2.70 -29.43 -11.39
C ARG A 109 -3.70 -29.92 -12.44
N GLY A 110 -3.85 -29.15 -13.51
CA GLY A 110 -4.82 -29.39 -14.58
C GLY A 110 -6.13 -28.60 -14.43
N GLN A 111 -6.42 -28.01 -13.27
CA GLN A 111 -7.47 -27.00 -13.14
C GLN A 111 -7.01 -25.66 -13.75
N PRO A 112 -7.96 -24.79 -14.15
CA PRO A 112 -7.65 -23.44 -14.62
C PRO A 112 -6.79 -22.66 -13.61
N LEU A 113 -5.90 -21.81 -14.13
CA LEU A 113 -5.16 -20.85 -13.32
C LEU A 113 -6.07 -19.69 -12.90
N ARG A 114 -5.77 -19.08 -11.75
CA ARG A 114 -6.64 -18.11 -11.08
C ARG A 114 -5.97 -16.76 -10.90
N PRO A 115 -6.72 -15.65 -10.86
CA PRO A 115 -6.11 -14.32 -10.67
C PRO A 115 -5.32 -14.22 -9.36
N VAL A 116 -4.20 -13.51 -9.41
CA VAL A 116 -3.23 -13.44 -8.32
C VAL A 116 -3.24 -12.05 -7.70
N VAL A 117 -3.21 -11.98 -6.37
CA VAL A 117 -3.09 -10.73 -5.62
C VAL A 117 -1.81 -10.74 -4.81
N VAL A 118 -0.85 -9.91 -5.19
CA VAL A 118 0.36 -9.67 -4.40
C VAL A 118 0.10 -8.55 -3.40
N VAL A 119 0.21 -8.87 -2.11
CA VAL A 119 -0.14 -7.97 -1.02
C VAL A 119 1.11 -7.43 -0.33
N PHE A 120 1.16 -6.09 -0.19
CA PHE A 120 2.16 -5.37 0.59
C PHE A 120 1.52 -4.88 1.90
N TYR A 121 2.13 -5.24 3.04
CA TYR A 121 1.65 -4.82 4.36
C TYR A 121 1.94 -3.34 4.65
N GLY A 122 1.23 -2.76 5.63
CA GLY A 122 1.40 -1.38 6.07
C GLY A 122 2.51 -1.17 7.10
N GLY A 123 2.39 -0.15 7.96
CA GLY A 123 3.34 0.09 9.07
C GLY A 123 4.34 1.22 8.83
N GLY A 124 3.98 2.20 8.01
CA GLY A 124 4.76 3.44 7.81
C GLY A 124 6.16 3.22 7.25
N PHE A 125 6.44 2.05 6.65
CA PHE A 125 7.79 1.61 6.28
C PHE A 125 8.79 1.50 7.44
N ILE A 126 8.35 1.49 8.70
CA ILE A 126 9.25 1.32 9.87
C ILE A 126 9.06 -0.04 10.56
N GLN A 127 7.95 -0.70 10.26
CA GLN A 127 7.51 -1.94 10.88
C GLN A 127 6.49 -2.66 9.97
N GLY A 128 6.07 -3.85 10.38
CA GLY A 128 5.12 -4.69 9.67
C GLY A 128 5.72 -6.02 9.24
N SER A 129 4.87 -6.91 8.72
CA SER A 129 5.26 -8.20 8.14
C SER A 129 4.11 -8.75 7.31
N ALA A 130 4.44 -9.64 6.36
CA ALA A 130 3.48 -10.50 5.69
C ALA A 130 2.68 -11.40 6.65
N TYR A 131 3.15 -11.54 7.91
CA TYR A 131 2.57 -12.32 9.01
C TYR A 131 1.81 -13.56 8.53
N PHE A 132 2.54 -14.66 8.36
CA PHE A 132 1.99 -15.90 7.82
C PHE A 132 1.04 -16.57 8.83
N SER A 133 -0.19 -16.08 8.83
CA SER A 133 -1.29 -16.48 9.70
C SER A 133 -2.36 -17.21 8.90
N ILE A 134 -3.19 -17.99 9.61
CA ILE A 134 -4.30 -18.73 9.01
C ILE A 134 -5.57 -18.39 9.80
N PRO A 135 -6.51 -17.64 9.22
CA PRO A 135 -6.48 -17.14 7.85
C PRO A 135 -5.52 -15.95 7.70
N PRO A 136 -4.98 -15.68 6.49
CA PRO A 136 -4.13 -14.52 6.25
C PRO A 136 -4.94 -13.23 6.24
N SER A 137 -4.27 -12.07 6.20
CA SER A 137 -4.92 -10.75 6.23
C SER A 137 -6.08 -10.60 5.24
N GLY A 138 -5.97 -10.38 3.95
CA GLY A 138 -7.14 -10.21 3.05
C GLY A 138 -8.19 -11.34 2.97
N TYR A 139 -8.23 -12.35 3.85
CA TYR A 139 -9.18 -13.46 3.81
C TYR A 139 -10.66 -13.06 3.78
N PRO A 140 -11.17 -12.04 4.50
CA PRO A 140 -12.56 -11.63 4.33
C PRO A 140 -12.88 -11.25 2.87
N VAL A 141 -11.94 -10.66 2.12
CA VAL A 141 -12.13 -10.38 0.68
C VAL A 141 -12.21 -11.68 -0.13
N LEU A 142 -11.37 -12.68 0.16
CA LEU A 142 -11.48 -14.00 -0.48
C LEU A 142 -12.77 -14.75 -0.10
N ASN A 143 -13.29 -14.51 1.11
CA ASN A 143 -14.36 -15.30 1.71
C ASN A 143 -15.75 -14.65 1.59
N VAL A 144 -15.84 -13.42 1.09
CA VAL A 144 -17.11 -12.69 0.95
C VAL A 144 -18.05 -13.36 -0.05
N SER A 145 -17.52 -14.03 -1.07
CA SER A 145 -18.29 -14.75 -2.08
C SER A 145 -17.50 -15.94 -2.62
N SER A 146 -18.21 -17.01 -3.03
CA SER A 146 -17.64 -18.11 -3.81
C SER A 146 -17.50 -17.77 -5.29
N SER A 147 -18.04 -16.64 -5.75
CA SER A 147 -17.89 -16.15 -7.12
C SER A 147 -16.48 -15.65 -7.41
N ASN A 148 -15.68 -15.40 -6.37
CA ASN A 148 -14.30 -14.98 -6.51
C ASN A 148 -13.35 -16.09 -6.08
N ASP A 149 -12.36 -16.39 -6.92
CA ASP A 149 -11.32 -17.39 -6.63
C ASP A 149 -9.94 -16.80 -6.91
N LEU A 150 -9.26 -16.37 -5.84
CA LEU A 150 -8.02 -15.62 -5.88
C LEU A 150 -6.88 -16.39 -5.21
N VAL A 151 -5.67 -16.22 -5.74
CA VAL A 151 -4.42 -16.62 -5.09
C VAL A 151 -3.78 -15.40 -4.45
N PHE A 152 -3.69 -15.37 -3.12
CA PHE A 152 -3.00 -14.30 -2.41
C PHE A 152 -1.53 -14.65 -2.19
N VAL A 153 -0.63 -13.72 -2.49
CA VAL A 153 0.81 -13.79 -2.22
C VAL A 153 1.16 -12.66 -1.26
N TYR A 154 1.65 -12.98 -0.06
CA TYR A 154 2.12 -12.01 0.93
C TYR A 154 3.63 -12.07 1.02
N THR A 155 4.30 -10.92 0.87
CA THR A 155 5.76 -10.85 0.85
C THR A 155 6.29 -10.00 1.99
N ASN A 156 7.31 -10.48 2.69
CA ASN A 156 8.13 -9.65 3.56
C ASN A 156 9.03 -8.74 2.73
N TYR A 157 9.22 -7.50 3.18
CA TYR A 157 10.18 -6.58 2.59
C TYR A 157 10.92 -5.78 3.68
N ARG A 158 12.17 -5.40 3.42
CA ARG A 158 12.95 -4.63 4.40
C ARG A 158 12.29 -3.28 4.67
N VAL A 159 12.30 -2.88 5.94
CA VAL A 159 11.75 -1.61 6.44
C VAL A 159 12.86 -0.78 7.10
N ASN A 160 12.53 0.43 7.52
CA ASN A 160 13.39 1.36 8.25
C ASN A 160 14.76 1.61 7.58
N ALA A 161 15.82 1.85 8.34
CA ALA A 161 17.18 1.96 7.81
C ALA A 161 17.61 0.74 6.98
N PHE A 162 17.16 -0.48 7.29
CA PHE A 162 17.54 -1.66 6.50
C PHE A 162 16.96 -1.67 5.08
N GLY A 163 15.78 -1.06 4.89
CA GLY A 163 15.06 -1.05 3.62
C GLY A 163 15.07 0.30 2.87
N LEU A 164 15.36 1.40 3.56
CA LEU A 164 15.12 2.76 3.06
C LEU A 164 16.18 3.76 3.52
N LEU A 165 17.40 3.32 3.84
CA LEU A 165 18.52 4.24 4.10
C LEU A 165 18.87 5.01 2.81
N PRO A 166 18.72 6.35 2.79
CA PRO A 166 19.13 7.15 1.64
C PRO A 166 20.62 7.52 1.74
N GLY A 167 21.10 8.45 0.92
CA GLY A 167 22.43 9.04 1.04
C GLY A 167 23.29 8.85 -0.20
N LYS A 168 24.21 9.79 -0.42
CA LYS A 168 25.16 9.74 -1.54
C LYS A 168 26.13 8.56 -1.44
N GLU A 169 26.43 8.11 -0.24
CA GLU A 169 27.30 6.98 0.05
C GLU A 169 26.70 5.67 -0.47
N ILE A 170 25.39 5.46 -0.21
CA ILE A 170 24.64 4.31 -0.75
C ILE A 170 24.65 4.35 -2.28
N ALA A 171 24.34 5.51 -2.87
CA ALA A 171 24.26 5.67 -4.32
C ALA A 171 25.60 5.52 -5.06
N ALA A 172 26.73 5.77 -4.37
CA ALA A 172 28.06 5.69 -4.96
C ALA A 172 28.69 4.28 -4.86
N ASP A 173 28.16 3.40 -4.01
CA ASP A 173 28.66 2.04 -3.82
C ASP A 173 28.03 1.08 -4.83
N ALA A 174 28.85 0.39 -5.62
CA ALA A 174 28.38 -0.57 -6.62
C ALA A 174 27.71 -1.83 -6.03
N MET A 175 27.84 -2.03 -4.71
CA MET A 175 27.34 -3.18 -3.97
C MET A 175 26.24 -2.77 -2.97
N SER A 176 25.60 -1.63 -3.20
CA SER A 176 24.45 -1.15 -2.43
C SER A 176 23.43 -0.55 -3.38
N ASP A 177 22.19 -0.46 -2.92
CA ASP A 177 21.09 0.10 -3.68
C ASP A 177 20.27 1.02 -2.79
N LEU A 178 19.71 2.07 -3.38
CA LEU A 178 18.68 2.87 -2.74
C LEU A 178 17.34 2.12 -2.79
N ASN A 179 16.45 2.45 -1.85
CA ASN A 179 15.12 1.82 -1.73
C ASN A 179 15.12 0.26 -1.73
N PRO A 180 16.05 -0.44 -1.07
CA PRO A 180 16.10 -1.90 -1.13
C PRO A 180 14.79 -2.59 -0.70
N GLY A 181 14.01 -1.99 0.21
CA GLY A 181 12.69 -2.49 0.57
C GLY A 181 11.66 -2.46 -0.58
N LEU A 182 11.72 -1.47 -1.47
CA LEU A 182 10.90 -1.45 -2.69
C LEU A 182 11.43 -2.45 -3.73
N LEU A 183 12.75 -2.65 -3.77
CA LEU A 183 13.36 -3.65 -4.64
C LEU A 183 13.03 -5.08 -4.19
N ASP A 184 12.88 -5.33 -2.89
CA ASP A 184 12.41 -6.61 -2.33
C ASP A 184 11.00 -6.93 -2.86
N GLN A 185 10.08 -5.96 -2.78
CA GLN A 185 8.72 -6.11 -3.32
C GLN A 185 8.73 -6.35 -4.83
N HIS A 186 9.60 -5.63 -5.55
CA HIS A 186 9.75 -5.80 -6.99
C HIS A 186 10.30 -7.20 -7.35
N ALA A 187 11.22 -7.74 -6.54
CA ALA A 187 11.69 -9.12 -6.70
C ALA A 187 10.60 -10.15 -6.39
N ALA A 188 9.74 -9.91 -5.39
CA ALA A 188 8.58 -10.76 -5.13
C ALA A 188 7.57 -10.75 -6.29
N LEU A 189 7.38 -9.61 -6.98
CA LEU A 189 6.58 -9.55 -8.20
C LEU A 189 7.19 -10.36 -9.35
N LYS A 190 8.51 -10.28 -9.54
CA LYS A 190 9.24 -11.10 -10.52
C LYS A 190 9.14 -12.59 -10.19
N TRP A 191 9.29 -12.95 -8.91
CA TRP A 191 9.10 -14.32 -8.43
C TRP A 191 7.68 -14.81 -8.73
N THR A 192 6.68 -13.99 -8.43
CA THR A 192 5.26 -14.32 -8.68
C THR A 192 5.02 -14.60 -10.16
N ASN A 193 5.47 -13.71 -11.05
CA ASN A 193 5.33 -13.90 -12.50
C ASN A 193 6.03 -15.16 -13.03
N LYS A 194 7.12 -15.59 -12.37
CA LYS A 194 7.89 -16.76 -12.78
C LYS A 194 7.32 -18.09 -12.27
N TYR A 195 6.73 -18.11 -11.06
CA TYR A 195 6.48 -19.36 -10.34
C TYR A 195 5.04 -19.57 -9.87
N VAL A 196 4.17 -18.55 -9.89
CA VAL A 196 2.83 -18.66 -9.26
C VAL A 196 1.92 -19.70 -9.94
N SER A 197 2.20 -20.09 -11.19
CA SER A 197 1.49 -21.16 -11.88
C SER A 197 1.62 -22.52 -11.21
N GLU A 198 2.73 -22.78 -10.52
CA GLU A 198 2.92 -24.01 -9.73
C GLU A 198 1.99 -24.08 -8.50
N PHE A 199 1.39 -22.95 -8.14
CA PHE A 199 0.46 -22.79 -7.03
C PHE A 199 -0.99 -22.53 -7.51
N GLY A 200 -1.24 -22.68 -8.82
CA GLY A 200 -2.55 -22.47 -9.44
C GLY A 200 -2.92 -21.00 -9.67
N GLY A 201 -1.94 -20.10 -9.67
CA GLY A 201 -2.13 -18.68 -10.02
C GLY A 201 -1.78 -18.40 -11.48
N ASP A 202 -2.44 -17.40 -12.07
CA ASP A 202 -2.22 -16.95 -13.43
C ASP A 202 -1.23 -15.77 -13.45
N PRO A 203 0.01 -15.95 -13.96
CA PRO A 203 0.99 -14.86 -14.04
C PRO A 203 0.60 -13.76 -15.03
N SER A 204 -0.36 -14.01 -15.94
CA SER A 204 -0.89 -12.99 -16.85
C SER A 204 -1.98 -12.13 -16.21
N ASN A 205 -2.52 -12.54 -15.06
CA ASN A 205 -3.59 -11.86 -14.35
C ASN A 205 -3.19 -11.55 -12.89
N VAL A 206 -2.21 -10.64 -12.74
CA VAL A 206 -1.69 -10.20 -11.45
C VAL A 206 -2.23 -8.82 -11.07
N SER A 207 -2.68 -8.72 -9.82
CA SER A 207 -3.09 -7.52 -9.09
C SER A 207 -2.11 -7.23 -7.95
N ILE A 208 -1.86 -5.97 -7.67
CA ILE A 208 -1.17 -5.54 -6.45
C ILE A 208 -2.13 -4.84 -5.51
N TRP A 209 -1.99 -5.11 -4.21
CA TRP A 209 -2.80 -4.52 -3.16
C TRP A 209 -1.95 -4.17 -1.95
N GLY A 210 -2.28 -3.09 -1.25
CA GLY A 210 -1.73 -2.83 0.06
C GLY A 210 -2.56 -1.85 0.86
N GLN A 211 -2.17 -1.69 2.13
CA GLN A 211 -2.75 -0.72 3.06
C GLN A 211 -1.68 0.19 3.63
N SER A 212 -1.96 1.48 3.82
CA SER A 212 -0.98 2.43 4.42
C SER A 212 0.33 2.46 3.63
N ALA A 213 1.48 2.22 4.28
CA ALA A 213 2.77 2.08 3.61
C ALA A 213 2.78 0.99 2.54
N GLY A 214 1.98 -0.07 2.67
CA GLY A 214 1.78 -1.07 1.62
C GLY A 214 1.03 -0.52 0.41
N ALA A 215 0.05 0.36 0.62
CA ALA A 215 -0.56 1.10 -0.48
C ALA A 215 0.40 2.18 -1.04
N GLY A 216 1.31 2.73 -0.23
CA GLY A 216 2.45 3.51 -0.71
C GLY A 216 3.41 2.67 -1.57
N SER A 217 3.64 1.41 -1.21
CA SER A 217 4.38 0.45 -2.03
C SER A 217 3.68 0.19 -3.35
N VAL A 218 2.35 0.04 -3.36
CA VAL A 218 1.55 -0.02 -4.61
C VAL A 218 1.82 1.20 -5.48
N VAL A 219 1.74 2.41 -4.91
CA VAL A 219 2.08 3.66 -5.62
C VAL A 219 3.50 3.62 -6.19
N ALA A 220 4.50 3.17 -5.43
CA ALA A 220 5.88 3.06 -5.91
C ALA A 220 6.02 2.10 -7.09
N GLN A 221 5.39 0.93 -7.03
CA GLN A 221 5.43 -0.04 -8.13
C GLN A 221 4.71 0.51 -9.38
N VAL A 222 3.62 1.27 -9.20
CA VAL A 222 2.85 1.91 -10.28
C VAL A 222 3.68 2.93 -11.08
N ILE A 223 4.53 3.70 -10.40
CA ILE A 223 5.36 4.74 -11.04
C ILE A 223 6.80 4.28 -11.32
N ALA A 224 7.12 3.02 -11.01
CA ALA A 224 8.46 2.48 -11.15
C ALA A 224 8.98 2.65 -12.58
N GLN A 225 10.23 3.11 -12.72
CA GLN A 225 10.92 3.25 -14.01
C GLN A 225 10.14 4.10 -15.03
N ASN A 226 9.42 5.14 -14.56
CA ASN A 226 8.51 5.98 -15.38
C ASN A 226 7.36 5.21 -16.03
N GLY A 227 6.85 4.16 -15.38
CA GLY A 227 5.78 3.32 -15.93
C GLY A 227 6.24 2.38 -17.04
N LYS A 228 7.55 2.14 -17.17
CA LYS A 228 8.14 1.33 -18.26
C LYS A 228 8.70 -0.02 -17.78
N THR A 229 8.14 -0.58 -16.72
CA THR A 229 8.52 -1.93 -16.28
C THR A 229 8.20 -2.94 -17.39
N SER A 230 9.23 -3.63 -17.89
CA SER A 230 9.12 -4.59 -18.98
C SER A 230 9.82 -5.91 -18.61
N PRO A 231 9.13 -7.06 -18.66
CA PRO A 231 7.69 -7.21 -18.94
C PRO A 231 6.84 -6.56 -17.84
N SER A 232 5.57 -6.28 -18.14
CA SER A 232 4.63 -5.86 -17.10
C SER A 232 4.48 -6.97 -16.05
N LEU A 233 4.47 -6.60 -14.78
CA LEU A 233 4.39 -7.55 -13.65
C LEU A 233 3.00 -7.61 -13.01
N PHE A 234 2.12 -6.66 -13.34
CA PHE A 234 0.74 -6.56 -12.85
C PHE A 234 -0.08 -5.69 -13.79
N SER A 235 -1.41 -5.81 -13.74
CA SER A 235 -2.35 -4.99 -14.52
C SER A 235 -3.28 -4.15 -13.66
N LYS A 236 -3.48 -4.55 -12.40
CA LYS A 236 -4.44 -3.95 -11.46
C LYS A 236 -3.72 -3.48 -10.20
N ALA A 237 -4.11 -2.31 -9.69
CA ALA A 237 -3.60 -1.77 -8.44
C ALA A 237 -4.72 -1.27 -7.54
N LEU A 238 -4.84 -1.85 -6.34
CA LEU A 238 -5.72 -1.38 -5.27
C LEU A 238 -4.86 -0.74 -4.16
N ALA A 239 -5.04 0.55 -3.90
CA ALA A 239 -4.32 1.27 -2.86
C ALA A 239 -5.28 1.70 -1.74
N SER A 240 -5.30 0.94 -0.65
CA SER A 240 -6.10 1.25 0.54
C SER A 240 -5.37 2.24 1.44
N SER A 241 -5.74 3.51 1.38
CA SER A 241 -5.12 4.60 2.14
C SER A 241 -3.61 4.70 1.91
N PRO A 242 -3.14 4.96 0.68
CA PRO A 242 -1.72 5.00 0.34
C PRO A 242 -0.98 6.01 1.17
N PHE A 243 -0.07 5.54 2.01
CA PHE A 243 0.84 6.39 2.76
C PHE A 243 2.00 6.79 1.85
N TRP A 244 1.86 7.94 1.18
CA TRP A 244 2.86 8.48 0.26
C TRP A 244 3.38 9.84 0.76
N PRO A 245 4.38 9.84 1.66
CA PRO A 245 4.97 11.07 2.18
C PRO A 245 5.81 11.76 1.10
N LYS A 246 6.41 12.91 1.46
CA LYS A 246 7.18 13.71 0.50
C LYS A 246 8.42 12.92 0.09
N THR A 247 8.53 12.67 -1.21
CA THR A 247 9.63 11.91 -1.78
C THR A 247 10.77 12.87 -2.12
N TYR A 248 11.86 12.82 -1.35
CA TYR A 248 13.06 13.60 -1.60
C TYR A 248 13.98 12.87 -2.58
N LYS A 249 14.83 13.61 -3.30
CA LYS A 249 15.99 13.00 -3.95
C LYS A 249 16.89 12.39 -2.88
N TYR A 250 17.49 11.24 -3.17
CA TYR A 250 18.29 10.46 -2.22
C TYR A 250 19.42 11.24 -1.52
N ASN A 251 19.93 12.30 -2.16
CA ASN A 251 21.00 13.17 -1.63
C ASN A 251 20.52 14.59 -1.30
N ALA A 252 19.21 14.85 -1.27
CA ALA A 252 18.69 16.10 -0.76
C ALA A 252 19.08 16.25 0.73
N PRO A 253 19.23 17.48 1.26
CA PRO A 253 19.67 17.68 2.64
C PRO A 253 18.86 16.89 3.68
N GLN A 254 17.55 16.77 3.50
CA GLN A 254 16.66 16.01 4.38
C GLN A 254 16.96 14.50 4.36
N ALA A 255 17.23 13.95 3.18
CA ALA A 255 17.55 12.54 3.01
C ALA A 255 18.98 12.25 3.51
N GLN A 256 19.96 13.07 3.14
CA GLN A 256 21.35 12.91 3.57
C GLN A 256 21.47 12.99 5.11
N ALA A 257 20.72 13.88 5.77
CA ALA A 257 20.73 14.00 7.22
C ALA A 257 20.33 12.69 7.94
N LEU A 258 19.49 11.84 7.32
CA LEU A 258 19.13 10.53 7.87
C LEU A 258 20.31 9.56 7.83
N TYR A 259 21.05 9.55 6.71
CA TYR A 259 22.27 8.77 6.58
C TYR A 259 23.31 9.21 7.61
N ASP A 260 23.58 10.50 7.67
CA ASP A 260 24.59 11.08 8.57
C ASP A 260 24.23 10.81 10.04
N SER A 261 22.95 10.91 10.40
CA SER A 261 22.46 10.61 11.76
C SER A 261 22.63 9.14 12.11
N LEU A 262 22.32 8.23 11.19
CA LEU A 262 22.52 6.79 11.42
C LEU A 262 24.00 6.49 11.60
N ALA A 263 24.86 6.98 10.70
CA ALA A 263 26.30 6.80 10.80
C ALA A 263 26.88 7.37 12.10
N ASN A 264 26.39 8.52 12.58
CA ASN A 264 26.81 9.09 13.85
C ASN A 264 26.36 8.22 15.04
N LEU A 265 25.09 7.84 15.10
CA LEU A 265 24.52 7.06 16.21
C LEU A 265 25.12 5.64 16.32
N THR A 266 25.64 5.08 15.23
CA THR A 266 26.32 3.78 15.23
C THR A 266 27.85 3.89 15.30
N GLY A 267 28.42 5.09 15.48
CA GLY A 267 29.87 5.29 15.55
C GLY A 267 30.62 5.10 14.22
N CYS A 268 29.93 5.17 13.08
CA CYS A 268 30.45 5.00 11.74
C CYS A 268 30.68 6.32 10.97
N SER A 269 30.76 7.47 11.64
CA SER A 269 31.02 8.74 10.94
C SER A 269 32.40 8.74 10.25
N GLY A 270 32.48 9.28 9.04
CA GLY A 270 33.74 9.44 8.30
C GLY A 270 33.71 8.91 6.86
N PRO A 271 34.88 8.87 6.18
CA PRO A 271 34.98 8.58 4.75
C PRO A 271 34.60 7.14 4.35
N ASN A 272 34.61 6.19 5.29
CA ASN A 272 34.24 4.77 5.05
C ASN A 272 32.96 4.39 5.81
N SER A 273 32.05 5.36 6.00
CA SER A 273 30.86 5.20 6.83
C SER A 273 29.98 4.02 6.41
N LEU A 274 29.80 3.80 5.10
CA LEU A 274 28.99 2.69 4.60
C LEU A 274 29.62 1.32 4.88
N GLN A 275 30.92 1.19 4.65
CA GLN A 275 31.66 -0.05 4.94
C GLN A 275 31.57 -0.38 6.44
N CYS A 276 31.69 0.63 7.31
CA CYS A 276 31.45 0.46 8.74
C CYS A 276 29.99 0.03 9.03
N LEU A 277 28.98 0.70 8.46
CA LEU A 277 27.57 0.36 8.65
C LEU A 277 27.22 -1.08 8.23
N LYS A 278 27.87 -1.60 7.17
CA LYS A 278 27.73 -3.00 6.75
C LYS A 278 28.24 -4.02 7.78
N THR A 279 29.09 -3.60 8.73
CA THR A 279 29.61 -4.46 9.80
C THR A 279 28.96 -4.23 11.17
N VAL A 280 28.15 -3.19 11.33
CA VAL A 280 27.48 -2.87 12.61
C VAL A 280 26.53 -3.99 13.01
N ASP A 281 26.39 -4.24 14.31
CA ASP A 281 25.40 -5.18 14.82
C ASP A 281 23.96 -4.76 14.47
N VAL A 282 23.09 -5.74 14.19
CA VAL A 282 21.70 -5.49 13.78
C VAL A 282 20.93 -4.70 14.82
N GLN A 283 21.15 -4.99 16.11
CA GLN A 283 20.50 -4.29 17.23
C GLN A 283 20.90 -2.82 17.26
N ALA A 284 22.18 -2.51 17.07
CA ALA A 284 22.67 -1.13 17.08
C ALA A 284 22.10 -0.28 15.93
N ILE A 285 22.00 -0.83 14.70
CA ILE A 285 21.32 -0.15 13.58
C ILE A 285 19.85 0.10 13.92
N ARG A 286 19.18 -0.90 14.51
CA ARG A 286 17.76 -0.80 14.84
C ARG A 286 17.47 0.25 15.91
N ASP A 287 18.30 0.32 16.95
CA ASP A 287 18.17 1.30 18.04
C ASP A 287 18.44 2.72 17.55
N ALA A 288 19.46 2.89 16.71
CA ALA A 288 19.71 4.15 16.01
C ALA A 288 18.51 4.52 15.11
N SER A 289 17.99 3.55 14.35
CA SER A 289 16.85 3.76 13.46
C SER A 289 15.57 4.16 14.20
N LEU A 290 15.32 3.58 15.37
CA LEU A 290 14.23 3.94 16.27
C LEU A 290 14.39 5.35 16.84
N THR A 291 15.62 5.72 17.24
CA THR A 291 15.92 7.06 17.75
C THR A 291 15.59 8.14 16.71
N ILE A 292 16.04 7.94 15.46
CA ILE A 292 15.77 8.85 14.34
C ILE A 292 14.26 8.86 14.00
N ALA A 293 13.58 7.71 14.05
CA ALA A 293 12.14 7.65 13.82
C ALA A 293 11.36 8.47 14.87
N GLY A 294 11.75 8.36 16.14
CA GLY A 294 11.14 9.08 17.25
C GLY A 294 11.30 10.59 17.16
N SER A 295 12.49 11.10 16.84
CA SER A 295 12.80 12.54 16.80
C SER A 295 12.01 13.34 15.75
N HIS A 296 11.44 12.64 14.76
CA HIS A 296 10.82 13.22 13.57
C HIS A 296 9.33 12.88 13.39
N THR A 297 8.72 12.24 14.40
CA THR A 297 7.38 11.62 14.31
C THR A 297 6.27 12.57 13.82
N TYR A 298 6.29 13.86 14.21
CA TYR A 298 5.19 14.80 13.90
C TYR A 298 5.60 16.06 13.13
N ASN A 299 6.88 16.40 13.17
CA ASN A 299 7.38 17.70 12.73
C ASN A 299 7.98 17.65 11.33
N THR A 300 8.16 16.48 10.73
CA THR A 300 8.67 16.37 9.37
C THR A 300 7.66 15.73 8.46
N SER A 301 7.76 16.13 7.20
CA SER A 301 6.97 15.64 6.10
C SER A 301 7.33 14.23 5.66
N SER A 302 8.57 13.82 5.97
CA SER A 302 9.08 12.48 5.84
C SER A 302 8.61 11.70 7.06
N TYR A 303 7.85 10.63 6.87
CA TYR A 303 7.95 9.58 7.87
C TYR A 303 9.39 9.09 7.78
N THR A 304 10.15 9.18 8.87
CA THR A 304 11.62 9.19 8.86
C THR A 304 12.26 8.26 7.83
N TRP A 305 11.75 7.03 7.71
CA TRP A 305 12.12 6.10 6.67
C TRP A 305 11.02 6.06 5.60
N SER A 306 11.31 6.51 4.39
CA SER A 306 10.36 6.58 3.27
C SER A 306 11.10 6.41 1.94
N PRO A 307 10.40 6.05 0.85
CA PRO A 307 10.99 6.04 -0.48
C PRO A 307 11.67 7.35 -0.87
N VAL A 308 12.77 7.27 -1.61
CA VAL A 308 13.48 8.41 -2.19
C VAL A 308 13.53 8.32 -3.72
N ILE A 309 13.64 9.47 -4.39
CA ILE A 309 13.92 9.52 -5.83
C ILE A 309 15.40 9.13 -6.00
N ASP A 310 15.62 7.92 -6.50
CA ASP A 310 16.93 7.29 -6.71
C ASP A 310 17.47 7.49 -8.14
N GLY A 311 16.60 7.86 -9.09
CA GLY A 311 16.95 8.05 -10.49
C GLY A 311 16.91 6.78 -11.35
N THR A 312 16.58 5.62 -10.77
CA THR A 312 16.49 4.34 -11.49
C THR A 312 15.12 3.70 -11.28
N PHE A 313 14.76 3.33 -10.04
CA PHE A 313 13.47 2.76 -9.70
C PHE A 313 12.42 3.87 -9.54
N LEU A 314 12.71 4.90 -8.75
CA LEU A 314 11.92 6.12 -8.65
C LEU A 314 12.68 7.31 -9.25
N THR A 315 12.21 7.82 -10.37
CA THR A 315 12.88 8.86 -11.16
C THR A 315 12.31 10.26 -10.95
N GLN A 316 11.08 10.36 -10.42
CA GLN A 316 10.36 11.61 -10.24
C GLN A 316 9.25 11.48 -9.18
N PRO A 317 8.70 12.60 -8.67
CA PRO A 317 7.57 12.58 -7.75
C PRO A 317 6.31 11.97 -8.37
N LEU A 318 5.44 11.37 -7.53
CA LEU A 318 4.13 10.83 -7.93
C LEU A 318 3.32 11.79 -8.80
N SER A 319 3.16 13.04 -8.33
CA SER A 319 2.40 14.07 -9.06
C SER A 319 2.94 14.36 -10.47
N SER A 320 4.26 14.24 -10.68
CA SER A 320 4.86 14.39 -12.01
C SER A 320 4.62 13.14 -12.86
N ALA A 321 4.73 11.95 -12.27
CA ALA A 321 4.51 10.70 -12.99
C ALA A 321 3.08 10.57 -13.50
N THR A 322 2.10 10.84 -12.63
CA THR A 322 0.67 10.73 -12.97
C THR A 322 0.25 11.81 -13.96
N ALA A 323 0.73 13.05 -13.80
CA ALA A 323 0.46 14.12 -14.76
C ALA A 323 1.01 13.84 -16.17
N LYS A 324 2.10 13.07 -16.28
CA LYS A 324 2.70 12.66 -17.56
C LYS A 324 2.14 11.33 -18.09
N GLY A 325 1.21 10.68 -17.40
CA GLY A 325 0.76 9.32 -17.73
C GLY A 325 1.85 8.26 -17.64
N GLN A 326 2.94 8.53 -16.90
CA GLN A 326 4.09 7.64 -16.75
C GLN A 326 3.87 6.63 -15.62
N VAL A 327 2.86 5.78 -15.82
CA VAL A 327 2.46 4.70 -14.91
C VAL A 327 2.38 3.37 -15.66
N ASN A 328 2.53 2.24 -14.98
CA ASN A 328 2.48 0.88 -15.55
C ASN A 328 1.20 0.11 -15.14
N VAL A 329 0.08 0.80 -14.91
CA VAL A 329 -1.17 0.19 -14.43
C VAL A 329 -2.34 0.42 -15.39
N ASP A 330 -3.09 -0.64 -15.67
CA ASP A 330 -4.28 -0.59 -16.52
C ASP A 330 -5.54 -0.22 -15.73
N TYR A 331 -5.70 -0.80 -14.53
CA TYR A 331 -6.87 -0.59 -13.68
C TYR A 331 -6.43 -0.12 -12.30
N GLY A 332 -6.90 1.05 -11.88
CA GLY A 332 -6.52 1.67 -10.60
C GLY A 332 -7.71 1.87 -9.67
N PHE A 333 -7.59 1.46 -8.40
CA PHE A 333 -8.59 1.74 -7.38
C PHE A 333 -7.92 2.34 -6.14
N GLY A 334 -8.23 3.60 -5.84
CA GLY A 334 -7.78 4.29 -4.63
C GLY A 334 -8.87 4.30 -3.55
N MET A 335 -8.48 4.12 -2.30
CA MET A 335 -9.36 4.33 -1.14
C MET A 335 -8.69 5.25 -0.13
N TYR A 336 -9.49 6.00 0.63
CA TYR A 336 -9.02 6.77 1.79
C TYR A 336 -10.13 6.92 2.84
N ASN A 337 -9.77 7.28 4.07
CA ASN A 337 -10.75 7.49 5.14
C ASN A 337 -10.93 8.98 5.45
N LEU A 338 -12.16 9.36 5.81
CA LEU A 338 -12.56 10.75 6.00
C LEU A 338 -11.68 11.56 6.96
N ARG A 339 -11.27 10.95 8.09
CA ARG A 339 -10.51 11.57 9.19
C ARG A 339 -9.12 10.97 9.35
N GLU A 340 -8.58 10.38 8.29
CA GLU A 340 -7.39 9.54 8.35
C GLU A 340 -6.12 10.24 8.83
N GLY A 341 -5.96 11.51 8.48
CA GLY A 341 -4.80 12.30 8.87
C GLY A 341 -4.74 12.62 10.37
N GLU A 342 -5.83 12.48 11.11
CA GLU A 342 -5.87 12.76 12.56
C GLU A 342 -4.97 11.84 13.39
N ASN A 343 -4.55 10.69 12.85
CA ASN A 343 -3.60 9.77 13.50
C ASN A 343 -2.15 10.26 13.48
N PHE A 344 -1.81 11.20 12.59
CA PHE A 344 -0.42 11.50 12.23
C PHE A 344 0.00 12.94 12.52
N ILE A 345 -0.84 13.66 13.25
CA ILE A 345 -0.61 15.04 13.66
C ILE A 345 -0.30 15.12 15.15
N PRO A 346 0.35 16.19 15.62
CA PRO A 346 0.61 16.38 17.04
C PRO A 346 -0.65 16.23 17.91
N PRO A 347 -0.65 15.36 18.94
CA PRO A 347 -1.81 15.17 19.81
C PRO A 347 -2.20 16.44 20.58
N GLY A 348 -1.22 17.32 20.84
CA GLY A 348 -1.46 18.62 21.48
C GLY A 348 -2.46 19.52 20.74
N PHE A 349 -2.71 19.31 19.43
CA PHE A 349 -3.74 20.05 18.70
C PHE A 349 -5.17 19.84 19.21
N GLN A 350 -5.42 18.81 20.02
CA GLN A 350 -6.69 18.54 20.68
C GLN A 350 -6.93 19.42 21.92
N HIS A 351 -5.89 20.07 22.45
CA HIS A 351 -5.95 20.73 23.76
C HIS A 351 -5.64 22.22 23.66
N THR A 352 -6.22 23.03 24.55
CA THR A 352 -5.93 24.47 24.66
C THR A 352 -4.54 24.74 25.21
N GLU A 353 -4.09 23.88 26.13
CA GLU A 353 -2.75 23.92 26.69
C GLU A 353 -1.75 23.19 25.80
N SER A 354 -0.50 23.64 25.83
CA SER A 354 0.58 23.04 25.05
C SER A 354 1.03 21.72 25.66
N SER A 355 1.10 20.67 24.84
CA SER A 355 1.61 19.36 25.26
C SER A 355 2.43 18.68 24.16
N GLY A 356 3.17 17.63 24.55
CA GLY A 356 4.08 16.90 23.67
C GLY A 356 5.45 17.56 23.51
N SER A 357 6.32 16.91 22.74
CA SER A 357 7.66 17.42 22.40
C SER A 357 7.89 17.27 20.88
N PRO A 358 8.01 18.38 20.11
CA PRO A 358 7.85 19.77 20.56
C PRO A 358 6.40 20.08 21.01
N PRO A 359 6.20 21.10 21.86
CA PRO A 359 4.89 21.40 22.44
C PRO A 359 3.95 22.06 21.43
N PHE A 360 2.75 21.49 21.26
CA PHE A 360 1.68 22.01 20.40
C PHE A 360 0.37 22.19 21.18
N ASN A 361 -0.47 23.13 20.74
CA ASN A 361 -1.82 23.35 21.26
C ASN A 361 -2.79 23.67 20.11
N SER A 362 -4.09 23.76 20.42
CA SER A 362 -5.14 24.13 19.48
C SER A 362 -5.12 25.63 19.18
N SER A 363 -4.14 26.08 18.39
CA SER A 363 -4.03 27.46 17.94
C SER A 363 -3.51 27.59 16.51
N VAL A 364 -3.86 28.70 15.85
CA VAL A 364 -3.31 29.06 14.53
C VAL A 364 -1.79 29.19 14.57
N LYS A 365 -1.24 29.66 15.70
CA LYS A 365 0.21 29.79 15.90
C LYS A 365 0.89 28.42 15.88
N SER A 366 0.38 27.46 16.65
CA SER A 366 0.92 26.09 16.69
C SER A 366 0.73 25.36 15.36
N LEU A 367 -0.40 25.55 14.67
CA LEU A 367 -0.61 25.01 13.32
C LEU A 367 0.41 25.57 12.31
N THR A 368 0.66 26.89 12.35
CA THR A 368 1.63 27.54 11.47
C THR A 368 3.06 27.05 11.74
N ALA A 369 3.41 26.87 13.01
CA ALA A 369 4.70 26.32 13.41
C ALA A 369 4.89 24.88 12.92
N TRP A 370 3.86 24.04 13.08
CA TRP A 370 3.86 22.68 12.55
C TRP A 370 3.98 22.67 11.03
N LEU A 371 3.24 23.50 10.31
CA LEU A 371 3.32 23.58 8.83
C LEU A 371 4.72 23.97 8.34
N LYS A 372 5.47 24.78 9.09
CA LYS A 372 6.86 25.10 8.71
C LYS A 372 7.78 23.88 8.77
N GLY A 373 7.63 23.03 9.79
CA GLY A 373 8.37 21.77 9.88
C GLY A 373 7.87 20.72 8.89
N TYR A 374 6.55 20.59 8.79
CA TYR A 374 5.87 19.60 7.96
C TYR A 374 5.93 19.92 6.46
N LEU A 375 6.08 21.18 6.06
CA LEU A 375 6.23 21.59 4.65
C LEU A 375 7.39 22.61 4.54
N PRO A 376 8.63 22.17 4.79
CA PRO A 376 9.77 23.08 4.93
C PRO A 376 10.19 23.70 3.60
N GLY A 377 9.88 23.05 2.48
CA GLY A 377 10.17 23.56 1.13
C GLY A 377 9.18 24.60 0.61
N LEU A 378 8.03 24.82 1.27
CA LEU A 378 7.07 25.83 0.84
C LEU A 378 7.53 27.24 1.20
N SER A 379 7.14 28.24 0.41
CA SER A 379 7.30 29.64 0.79
C SER A 379 6.27 30.06 1.86
N ASP A 380 6.47 31.20 2.53
CA ASP A 380 5.45 31.74 3.45
C ASP A 380 4.15 32.07 2.73
N ARG A 381 4.22 32.49 1.46
CA ARG A 381 3.05 32.69 0.60
C ARG A 381 2.29 31.38 0.40
N ASP A 382 2.99 30.29 0.07
CA ASP A 382 2.36 29.00 -0.19
C ASP A 382 1.79 28.38 1.10
N ARG A 383 2.49 28.51 2.23
CA ARG A 383 1.93 28.12 3.54
C ARG A 383 0.68 28.91 3.90
N SER A 384 0.67 30.21 3.63
CA SER A 384 -0.52 31.06 3.83
C SER A 384 -1.66 30.62 2.91
N ARG A 385 -1.34 30.20 1.68
CA ARG A 385 -2.32 29.62 0.75
C ARG A 385 -2.90 28.33 1.30
N VAL A 386 -2.08 27.41 1.82
CA VAL A 386 -2.57 26.20 2.50
C VAL A 386 -3.51 26.57 3.65
N LEU A 387 -3.12 27.48 4.54
CA LEU A 387 -4.00 27.93 5.63
C LEU A 387 -5.32 28.56 5.16
N SER A 388 -5.36 29.18 3.97
CA SER A 388 -6.59 29.69 3.35
C SER A 388 -7.48 28.60 2.75
N LEU A 389 -6.88 27.50 2.26
CA LEU A 389 -7.61 26.34 1.76
C LEU A 389 -8.30 25.60 2.93
N TYR A 390 -7.63 25.54 4.08
CA TYR A 390 -8.10 24.94 5.34
C TYR A 390 -8.36 26.00 6.43
N PRO A 391 -9.43 26.81 6.31
CA PRO A 391 -9.73 27.93 7.22
C PRO A 391 -9.97 27.49 8.67
N ALA A 392 -9.97 28.42 9.63
CA ALA A 392 -10.18 28.10 11.04
C ALA A 392 -11.55 27.45 11.34
N ARG A 393 -12.57 27.85 10.57
CA ARG A 393 -13.90 27.22 10.53
C ARG A 393 -14.24 26.97 9.07
N GLY A 394 -14.72 25.78 8.75
CA GLY A 394 -15.03 25.41 7.37
C GLY A 394 -15.81 24.11 7.28
N SER A 395 -15.89 23.59 6.07
CA SER A 395 -16.43 22.27 5.74
C SER A 395 -15.48 21.57 4.76
N ALA A 396 -15.60 20.26 4.64
CA ALA A 396 -14.95 19.42 3.64
C ALA A 396 -15.94 18.32 3.21
N GLU A 397 -15.63 17.55 2.17
CA GLU A 397 -16.39 16.35 1.80
C GLU A 397 -16.53 15.42 3.02
N GLY A 398 -17.72 14.86 3.22
CA GLY A 398 -18.09 14.07 4.41
C GLY A 398 -18.05 14.81 5.77
N LEU A 399 -17.60 16.07 5.81
CA LEU A 399 -17.45 16.89 7.03
C LEU A 399 -18.20 18.23 6.88
N PRO A 400 -19.51 18.25 7.20
CA PRO A 400 -20.36 19.44 7.03
C PRO A 400 -19.83 20.68 7.77
N SER A 401 -19.13 20.49 8.88
CA SER A 401 -18.48 21.57 9.63
C SER A 401 -17.28 21.07 10.41
N TYR A 402 -16.24 21.89 10.50
CA TYR A 402 -15.13 21.76 11.45
C TYR A 402 -14.69 23.13 11.95
N ASP A 403 -14.15 23.19 13.17
CA ASP A 403 -13.71 24.43 13.82
C ASP A 403 -12.47 24.26 14.73
N THR A 404 -11.84 23.08 14.72
CA THR A 404 -10.67 22.79 15.57
C THR A 404 -9.37 22.73 14.79
N THR A 405 -8.25 23.07 15.45
CA THR A 405 -6.90 22.93 14.86
C THR A 405 -6.57 21.48 14.54
N HIS A 406 -7.03 20.54 15.38
CA HIS A 406 -6.86 19.10 15.19
C HIS A 406 -7.45 18.64 13.86
N VAL A 407 -8.71 18.95 13.58
CA VAL A 407 -9.35 18.56 12.31
C VAL A 407 -8.66 19.23 11.12
N ARG A 408 -8.29 20.51 11.24
CA ARG A 408 -7.57 21.23 10.16
C ARG A 408 -6.23 20.59 9.80
N ALA A 409 -5.42 20.28 10.81
CA ALA A 409 -4.15 19.60 10.59
C ALA A 409 -4.37 18.19 10.02
N GLY A 410 -5.40 17.50 10.49
CA GLY A 410 -5.80 16.17 10.00
C GLY A 410 -6.16 16.20 8.52
N LEU A 411 -6.96 17.17 8.08
CA LEU A 411 -7.30 17.37 6.66
C LEU A 411 -6.06 17.66 5.80
N ILE A 412 -5.18 18.56 6.26
CA ILE A 412 -3.93 18.85 5.55
C ILE A 412 -3.06 17.60 5.41
N PHE A 413 -2.93 16.81 6.47
CA PHE A 413 -2.15 15.57 6.42
C PHE A 413 -2.80 14.54 5.49
N ARG A 414 -4.10 14.29 5.67
CA ARG A 414 -4.90 13.38 4.85
C ARG A 414 -4.74 13.69 3.36
N ASP A 415 -4.96 14.92 2.97
CA ASP A 415 -4.94 15.30 1.55
C ASP A 415 -3.53 15.18 0.98
N THR A 416 -2.50 15.60 1.72
CA THR A 416 -1.13 15.64 1.21
C THR A 416 -0.39 14.30 1.20
N VAL A 417 -0.83 13.32 2.01
CA VAL A 417 -0.09 12.05 2.21
C VAL A 417 -0.94 10.81 1.90
N LEU A 418 -2.27 10.92 1.89
CA LEU A 418 -3.18 9.77 1.80
C LEU A 418 -4.17 9.89 0.63
N ALA A 419 -5.12 10.84 0.72
CA ALA A 419 -6.23 10.92 -0.23
C ALA A 419 -5.80 11.35 -1.64
N CYS A 420 -4.96 12.38 -1.79
CA CYS A 420 -4.50 12.77 -3.12
C CYS A 420 -3.56 11.76 -3.78
N PRO A 421 -2.65 11.09 -3.05
CA PRO A 421 -1.94 9.95 -3.60
C PRO A 421 -2.86 8.83 -4.11
N ALA A 422 -3.95 8.52 -3.40
CA ALA A 422 -4.96 7.56 -3.86
C ALA A 422 -5.62 8.01 -5.16
N TYR A 423 -6.09 9.26 -5.19
CA TYR A 423 -6.70 9.87 -6.37
C TYR A 423 -5.73 9.89 -7.56
N TRP A 424 -4.52 10.43 -7.41
CA TRP A 424 -3.56 10.57 -8.49
C TRP A 424 -3.13 9.24 -9.09
N MET A 425 -2.90 8.23 -8.24
CA MET A 425 -2.54 6.89 -8.71
C MET A 425 -3.70 6.27 -9.50
N ALA A 426 -4.92 6.29 -8.94
CA ALA A 426 -6.08 5.71 -9.60
C ALA A 426 -6.40 6.45 -10.91
N SER A 427 -6.44 7.78 -10.90
CA SER A 427 -6.78 8.61 -12.06
C SER A 427 -5.82 8.46 -13.23
N ALA A 428 -4.59 8.02 -12.98
CA ALA A 428 -3.57 7.83 -14.02
C ALA A 428 -3.64 6.47 -14.72
N ALA A 429 -4.48 5.54 -14.26
CA ALA A 429 -4.59 4.21 -14.85
C ALA A 429 -5.05 4.27 -16.32
N HIS A 430 -4.50 3.39 -17.16
CA HIS A 430 -4.66 3.46 -18.62
C HIS A 430 -6.05 3.07 -19.14
N LYS A 431 -6.82 2.28 -18.38
CA LYS A 431 -8.14 1.78 -18.79
C LYS A 431 -9.25 2.32 -17.90
N LYS A 432 -9.48 1.72 -16.73
CA LYS A 432 -10.53 2.13 -15.80
C LYS A 432 -9.96 2.51 -14.45
N SER A 433 -10.63 3.44 -13.78
CA SER A 433 -10.20 3.92 -12.48
C SER A 433 -11.39 4.15 -11.54
N TYR A 434 -11.13 3.97 -10.25
CA TYR A 434 -12.12 4.06 -9.19
C TYR A 434 -11.51 4.77 -7.97
N LEU A 435 -12.34 5.52 -7.24
CA LEU A 435 -11.98 6.13 -5.98
C LEU A 435 -13.10 5.87 -4.98
N GLY A 436 -12.75 5.58 -3.74
CA GLY A 436 -13.73 5.55 -2.66
C GLY A 436 -13.25 6.19 -1.36
N GLU A 437 -14.24 6.56 -0.55
CA GLU A 437 -14.09 7.23 0.73
C GLU A 437 -14.87 6.47 1.80
N TYR A 438 -14.20 6.12 2.89
CA TYR A 438 -14.83 5.54 4.06
C TYR A 438 -15.16 6.61 5.11
N THR A 439 -16.43 6.70 5.51
CA THR A 439 -16.93 7.76 6.41
C THR A 439 -17.51 7.26 7.73
N ILE A 440 -17.62 5.94 7.94
CA ILE A 440 -18.15 5.37 9.19
C ILE A 440 -17.22 5.71 10.37
N ALA A 441 -17.78 6.30 11.42
CA ALA A 441 -17.01 6.75 12.59
C ALA A 441 -16.21 5.59 13.23
N PRO A 442 -14.94 5.82 13.63
CA PRO A 442 -14.26 7.11 13.70
C PRO A 442 -13.64 7.59 12.38
N ALA A 443 -13.73 6.80 11.30
CA ALA A 443 -13.19 7.10 9.96
C ALA A 443 -11.72 7.56 9.97
N LYS A 444 -10.95 7.07 10.93
CA LYS A 444 -9.52 7.30 11.11
C LYS A 444 -8.71 6.30 10.29
N HIS A 445 -7.39 6.43 10.30
CA HIS A 445 -6.52 5.49 9.58
C HIS A 445 -6.80 4.05 9.97
N ALA A 446 -6.98 3.21 8.95
CA ALA A 446 -7.30 1.80 9.09
C ALA A 446 -8.64 1.48 9.77
N SER A 447 -9.54 2.44 9.97
CA SER A 447 -10.87 2.16 10.56
C SER A 447 -11.74 1.25 9.70
N ASP A 448 -11.53 1.28 8.39
CA ASP A 448 -12.19 0.47 7.37
C ASP A 448 -11.70 -0.99 7.36
N THR A 449 -10.49 -1.26 7.87
CA THR A 449 -9.86 -2.60 7.84
C THR A 449 -10.69 -3.68 8.53
N ILE A 450 -11.57 -3.31 9.46
CA ILE A 450 -12.46 -4.26 10.14
C ILE A 450 -13.33 -5.03 9.15
N TYR A 451 -13.70 -4.43 8.00
CA TYR A 451 -14.56 -5.08 7.01
C TYR A 451 -13.82 -6.09 6.14
N TRP A 452 -12.54 -5.88 5.84
CA TRP A 452 -11.87 -6.60 4.76
C TRP A 452 -10.52 -7.25 5.17
N ASN A 453 -9.92 -6.89 6.30
CA ASN A 453 -8.53 -7.26 6.64
C ASN A 453 -8.36 -8.43 7.62
N GLN A 454 -9.32 -8.67 8.50
CA GLN A 454 -9.23 -9.76 9.49
C GLN A 454 -10.62 -10.28 9.81
N VAL A 455 -10.73 -11.58 10.07
CA VAL A 455 -12.00 -12.19 10.50
C VAL A 455 -12.38 -11.66 11.88
N ASN A 456 -13.58 -11.10 11.98
CA ASN A 456 -14.15 -10.64 13.23
C ASN A 456 -15.69 -10.70 13.17
N SER A 457 -16.39 -10.14 14.16
CA SER A 457 -17.85 -10.19 14.22
C SER A 457 -18.54 -9.34 13.16
N ILE A 458 -17.88 -8.32 12.60
CA ILE A 458 -18.51 -7.36 11.68
C ILE A 458 -19.03 -8.03 10.41
N GLN A 459 -18.35 -9.09 9.94
CA GLN A 459 -18.80 -9.88 8.78
C GLN A 459 -20.20 -10.49 8.99
N GLN A 460 -20.64 -10.67 10.25
CA GLN A 460 -21.96 -11.18 10.61
C GLN A 460 -22.91 -10.06 11.04
N THR A 461 -22.44 -9.11 11.87
CA THR A 461 -23.29 -8.07 12.47
C THR A 461 -23.60 -6.92 11.53
N ASP A 462 -22.74 -6.66 10.55
CA ASP A 462 -22.94 -5.66 9.49
C ASP A 462 -22.60 -6.27 8.13
N SER A 463 -23.32 -7.35 7.79
CA SER A 463 -23.11 -8.11 6.57
C SER A 463 -23.36 -7.29 5.31
N PHE A 464 -24.25 -6.28 5.36
CA PHE A 464 -24.55 -5.43 4.23
C PHE A 464 -23.34 -4.57 3.82
N ILE A 465 -22.73 -3.85 4.77
CA ILE A 465 -21.52 -3.07 4.48
C ILE A 465 -20.36 -3.99 4.14
N TYR A 466 -20.20 -5.11 4.85
CA TYR A 466 -19.18 -6.10 4.53
C TYR A 466 -19.29 -6.61 3.08
N GLN A 467 -20.47 -7.05 2.64
CA GLN A 467 -20.68 -7.60 1.30
C GLN A 467 -20.46 -6.56 0.21
N GLY A 468 -20.96 -5.34 0.37
CA GLY A 468 -20.74 -4.30 -0.62
C GLY A 468 -19.29 -3.85 -0.70
N TYR A 469 -18.60 -3.74 0.45
CA TYR A 469 -17.24 -3.21 0.49
C TYR A 469 -16.19 -4.28 0.14
N ALA A 470 -16.16 -5.41 0.86
CA ALA A 470 -15.21 -6.48 0.57
C ALA A 470 -15.51 -7.16 -0.78
N GLY A 471 -16.79 -7.22 -1.19
CA GLY A 471 -17.19 -7.73 -2.51
C GLY A 471 -16.66 -6.86 -3.66
N ALA A 472 -16.72 -5.53 -3.52
CA ALA A 472 -16.13 -4.63 -4.51
C ALA A 472 -14.61 -4.82 -4.65
N PHE A 473 -13.90 -5.03 -3.53
CA PHE A 473 -12.47 -5.36 -3.57
C PHE A 473 -12.22 -6.71 -4.26
N ALA A 474 -12.98 -7.75 -3.92
CA ALA A 474 -12.82 -9.07 -4.53
C ALA A 474 -13.05 -9.03 -6.04
N SER A 475 -14.15 -8.39 -6.47
CA SER A 475 -14.49 -8.19 -7.88
C SER A 475 -13.40 -7.42 -8.64
N PHE A 476 -12.90 -6.32 -8.07
CA PHE A 476 -11.84 -5.52 -8.69
C PHE A 476 -10.53 -6.30 -8.81
N LEU A 477 -10.10 -6.97 -7.75
CA LEU A 477 -8.84 -7.72 -7.73
C LEU A 477 -8.83 -8.88 -8.72
N GLU A 478 -10.00 -9.44 -9.03
CA GLU A 478 -10.16 -10.51 -10.01
C GLU A 478 -10.29 -9.99 -11.46
N THR A 479 -11.16 -9.00 -11.66
CA THR A 479 -11.64 -8.63 -13.00
C THR A 479 -11.16 -7.25 -13.48
N GLY A 480 -10.76 -6.37 -12.56
CA GLY A 480 -10.50 -4.95 -12.83
C GLY A 480 -11.77 -4.09 -12.79
N ASP A 481 -12.93 -4.68 -12.55
CA ASP A 481 -14.21 -4.00 -12.37
C ASP A 481 -14.80 -4.35 -10.98
N PRO A 482 -14.93 -3.38 -10.06
CA PRO A 482 -15.50 -3.61 -8.73
C PRO A 482 -16.99 -3.99 -8.76
N ASN A 483 -17.68 -3.82 -9.89
CA ASN A 483 -19.11 -4.10 -10.03
C ASN A 483 -19.42 -5.41 -10.76
N ALA A 484 -18.42 -6.06 -11.38
CA ALA A 484 -18.65 -7.29 -12.15
C ALA A 484 -19.29 -8.41 -11.31
N HIS A 485 -18.85 -8.58 -10.06
CA HIS A 485 -19.39 -9.54 -9.10
C HIS A 485 -20.09 -8.82 -7.93
N LYS A 486 -20.77 -7.69 -8.19
CA LYS A 486 -21.46 -6.90 -7.15
C LYS A 486 -22.44 -7.77 -6.36
N LEU A 487 -22.29 -7.77 -5.04
CA LEU A 487 -23.08 -8.62 -4.13
C LEU A 487 -24.33 -7.95 -3.57
N THR A 488 -24.35 -6.62 -3.54
CA THR A 488 -25.54 -5.85 -3.15
C THR A 488 -26.50 -5.77 -4.32
N ASN A 489 -27.81 -5.68 -4.03
CA ASN A 489 -28.86 -5.59 -5.07
C ASN A 489 -28.66 -4.38 -6.01
N ASP A 490 -29.30 -4.41 -7.18
CA ASP A 490 -29.15 -3.37 -8.22
C ASP A 490 -29.55 -1.96 -7.78
N SER A 491 -30.40 -1.83 -6.75
CA SER A 491 -30.82 -0.53 -6.22
C SER A 491 -29.77 0.14 -5.34
N VAL A 492 -28.79 -0.62 -4.83
CA VAL A 492 -27.67 -0.09 -4.04
C VAL A 492 -26.58 0.39 -4.98
N ALA A 493 -26.05 1.59 -4.73
CA ALA A 493 -24.98 2.18 -5.52
C ALA A 493 -23.80 1.20 -5.69
N GLY A 494 -23.28 1.14 -6.92
CA GLY A 494 -22.02 0.47 -7.24
C GLY A 494 -20.82 1.39 -7.00
N VAL A 495 -19.63 0.94 -7.36
CA VAL A 495 -18.44 1.80 -7.37
C VAL A 495 -18.39 2.52 -8.72
N PRO A 496 -18.58 3.86 -8.78
CA PRO A 496 -18.60 4.58 -10.04
C PRO A 496 -17.19 4.67 -10.64
N GLU A 497 -17.09 4.62 -11.96
CA GLU A 497 -15.83 4.95 -12.64
C GLU A 497 -15.49 6.42 -12.38
N LEU A 498 -14.23 6.70 -12.04
CA LEU A 498 -13.75 8.03 -11.64
C LEU A 498 -13.95 9.09 -12.74
N GLN A 499 -14.03 8.66 -14.01
CA GLN A 499 -14.37 9.50 -15.15
C GLN A 499 -15.76 10.16 -15.04
N SER A 500 -16.65 9.61 -14.21
CA SER A 500 -17.96 10.19 -13.90
C SER A 500 -17.90 11.33 -12.88
N GLU A 501 -16.69 11.67 -12.38
CA GLU A 501 -16.44 12.66 -11.33
C GLU A 501 -17.10 12.34 -9.97
N ASN A 502 -17.51 11.08 -9.78
CA ASN A 502 -18.05 10.57 -8.53
C ASN A 502 -17.05 9.63 -7.86
N GLN A 503 -17.14 9.56 -6.54
CA GLN A 503 -16.45 8.59 -5.70
C GLN A 503 -17.45 7.70 -4.97
N PHE A 504 -17.02 6.48 -4.68
CA PHE A 504 -17.77 5.51 -3.89
C PHE A 504 -17.67 5.83 -2.40
N VAL A 505 -18.77 6.22 -1.77
CA VAL A 505 -18.80 6.55 -0.34
C VAL A 505 -19.38 5.38 0.44
N ILE A 506 -18.62 4.91 1.44
CA ILE A 506 -19.06 3.90 2.41
C ILE A 506 -19.47 4.60 3.71
N ALA A 507 -20.78 4.63 3.95
CA ALA A 507 -21.42 5.27 5.09
C ALA A 507 -22.18 4.25 5.96
N GLN A 508 -22.63 4.70 7.14
CA GLN A 508 -23.27 3.83 8.14
C GLN A 508 -24.59 3.23 7.64
N ASP A 509 -25.26 3.93 6.73
CA ASP A 509 -26.54 3.57 6.12
C ASP A 509 -26.40 2.91 4.73
N GLY A 510 -25.17 2.77 4.22
CA GLY A 510 -24.90 2.06 2.97
C GLY A 510 -23.87 2.74 2.07
N PHE A 511 -24.15 2.67 0.78
CA PHE A 511 -23.25 3.10 -0.28
C PHE A 511 -23.90 4.20 -1.12
N SER A 512 -23.11 5.20 -1.49
CA SER A 512 -23.58 6.31 -2.33
C SER A 512 -22.48 6.82 -3.25
N ASP A 513 -22.89 7.38 -4.38
CA ASP A 513 -21.99 8.04 -5.33
C ASP A 513 -22.00 9.53 -5.05
N VAL A 514 -20.84 10.08 -4.67
CA VAL A 514 -20.72 11.49 -4.29
C VAL A 514 -19.69 12.18 -5.17
N CYS A 515 -20.02 13.37 -5.67
CA CYS A 515 -19.07 14.18 -6.41
C CYS A 515 -17.99 14.75 -5.49
N PHE A 516 -16.72 14.58 -5.87
CA PHE A 516 -15.58 15.09 -5.09
C PHE A 516 -15.20 16.54 -5.43
N HIS A 517 -15.84 17.16 -6.44
CA HIS A 517 -15.78 18.60 -6.71
C HIS A 517 -17.03 19.28 -6.14
N GLY A 518 -16.88 20.08 -5.08
CA GLY A 518 -18.00 20.80 -4.48
C GLY A 518 -18.88 21.52 -5.51
N HIS A 519 -20.15 21.11 -5.60
CA HIS A 519 -21.30 21.80 -6.20
C HIS A 519 -21.50 21.89 -7.74
N THR A 520 -20.76 21.21 -8.62
CA THR A 520 -21.10 21.22 -10.07
C THR A 520 -20.93 19.87 -10.75
N CYS A 521 -21.96 19.04 -10.74
CA CYS A 521 -22.13 18.04 -11.80
C CYS A 521 -22.92 18.68 -12.94
N ILE A 522 -22.28 18.86 -14.10
CA ILE A 522 -23.01 19.04 -15.35
C ILE A 522 -23.74 17.73 -15.61
N GLN A 523 -25.07 17.70 -15.44
CA GLN A 523 -25.87 16.74 -16.18
C GLN A 523 -25.59 16.99 -17.66
N ARG A 524 -24.83 16.11 -18.32
CA ARG A 524 -24.63 16.19 -19.77
C ARG A 524 -25.97 15.92 -20.45
N THR A 525 -26.77 16.95 -20.65
CA THR A 525 -27.66 17.02 -21.80
C THR A 525 -26.78 17.14 -23.04
N THR A 526 -26.92 16.16 -23.93
CA THR A 526 -26.27 16.01 -25.23
C THR A 526 -26.29 17.30 -26.06
N VAL A 527 -25.12 17.88 -26.31
CA VAL A 527 -24.88 18.73 -27.49
C VAL A 527 -23.49 18.42 -28.05
N ARG A 528 -23.45 17.99 -29.33
CA ARG A 528 -22.23 17.86 -30.13
C ARG A 528 -21.63 19.24 -30.41
N SER A 529 -20.32 19.40 -30.24
CA SER A 529 -19.44 19.97 -31.28
C SER A 529 -17.97 19.90 -30.87
N ASP A 530 -17.13 19.66 -31.87
CA ASP A 530 -15.68 19.46 -31.82
C ASP A 530 -14.89 20.63 -31.22
N SER A 531 -13.90 20.35 -30.36
CA SER A 531 -12.50 20.84 -30.43
C SER A 531 -11.71 20.65 -29.11
N ILE A 532 -10.59 19.93 -29.24
CA ILE A 532 -9.30 19.90 -28.48
C ILE A 532 -9.28 20.42 -27.02
N PRO A 533 -8.97 19.59 -26.00
CA PRO A 533 -8.68 20.08 -24.65
C PRO A 533 -7.17 20.30 -24.43
N LEU A 534 -6.78 21.55 -24.18
CA LEU A 534 -5.55 21.89 -23.44
C LEU A 534 -5.90 21.98 -21.95
N HIS A 535 -5.41 21.04 -21.13
CA HIS A 535 -5.53 21.10 -19.67
C HIS A 535 -4.24 21.62 -19.04
N PHE A 536 -4.26 22.87 -18.55
CA PHE A 536 -3.34 23.38 -17.53
C PHE A 536 -4.13 23.58 -16.23
N PHE A 537 -3.75 22.87 -15.16
CA PHE A 537 -4.29 23.09 -13.81
C PHE A 537 -3.38 24.06 -13.03
N PHE A 538 -3.85 25.30 -12.90
CA PHE A 538 -3.51 26.22 -11.81
C PHE A 538 -4.76 27.07 -11.52
N ILE A 539 -5.39 26.92 -10.35
CA ILE A 539 -6.48 27.81 -9.92
C ILE A 539 -5.92 28.95 -9.07
N LEU A 540 -5.90 30.16 -9.63
CA LEU A 540 -5.97 31.50 -8.99
C LEU A 540 -6.50 32.50 -10.06
N PRO A 541 -7.16 33.66 -9.79
CA PRO A 541 -7.46 34.35 -8.51
C PRO A 541 -8.92 34.90 -8.36
N GLN A 542 -9.22 35.43 -7.18
CA GLN A 542 -10.34 36.31 -6.75
C GLN A 542 -11.80 35.93 -7.07
N ASP A 543 -12.57 35.73 -6.00
CA ASP A 543 -13.82 36.48 -5.87
C ASP A 543 -13.92 37.09 -4.48
N ARG A 544 -14.25 38.38 -4.44
CA ARG A 544 -14.57 39.11 -3.21
C ARG A 544 -16.04 38.87 -2.93
N ASP A 545 -16.34 37.85 -2.13
CA ASP A 545 -17.57 37.93 -1.34
C ASP A 545 -17.44 37.23 0.02
N LYS A 546 -17.82 37.98 1.04
CA LYS A 546 -17.87 37.54 2.44
C LYS A 546 -19.19 36.78 2.64
N ASN A 547 -19.12 35.67 3.37
CA ASN A 547 -20.26 34.91 3.94
C ASN A 547 -21.05 33.96 3.02
N SER A 548 -20.40 32.97 2.41
CA SER A 548 -21.07 31.69 2.16
C SER A 548 -20.16 30.51 2.48
N ALA A 549 -20.67 29.56 3.28
CA ALA A 549 -20.00 28.30 3.56
C ALA A 549 -20.04 27.43 2.30
N THR A 550 -19.07 27.59 1.42
CA THR A 550 -18.88 26.74 0.24
C THR A 550 -18.48 25.34 0.71
N LYS A 551 -19.23 24.29 0.34
CA LYS A 551 -18.76 22.90 0.52
C LYS A 551 -17.54 22.71 -0.36
N LYS A 552 -16.41 22.37 0.25
CA LYS A 552 -15.15 22.16 -0.45
C LYS A 552 -14.91 20.67 -0.67
N GLY A 553 -14.34 20.34 -1.83
CA GLY A 553 -13.88 18.99 -2.16
C GLY A 553 -12.40 18.78 -1.86
N LEU A 554 -11.86 17.65 -2.32
CA LEU A 554 -10.47 17.22 -2.11
C LEU A 554 -9.46 18.23 -2.68
N PHE A 555 -8.46 18.66 -1.89
CA PHE A 555 -7.43 19.62 -2.34
C PHE A 555 -6.05 18.98 -2.51
N CYS A 556 -5.65 18.75 -3.76
CA CYS A 556 -4.35 18.15 -4.06
C CYS A 556 -3.27 19.18 -4.35
N LEU A 557 -2.23 19.20 -3.51
CA LEU A 557 -1.07 20.09 -3.64
C LEU A 557 0.02 19.45 -4.51
N THR A 558 0.32 20.03 -5.67
CA THR A 558 1.44 19.57 -6.52
C THR A 558 2.76 20.20 -6.09
N SER A 559 3.87 19.47 -6.22
CA SER A 559 5.21 19.99 -5.91
C SER A 559 5.67 21.00 -6.98
N PRO A 560 6.15 22.21 -6.60
CA PRO A 560 6.82 23.10 -7.53
C PRO A 560 8.28 22.68 -7.67
N TYR A 561 8.62 21.84 -8.65
CA TYR A 561 10.03 21.64 -8.98
C TYR A 561 10.51 22.84 -9.81
N ARG A 562 11.33 23.70 -9.19
CA ARG A 562 12.02 24.80 -9.91
C ARG A 562 13.21 24.22 -10.68
N ASP A 563 13.10 24.18 -12.00
CA ASP A 563 14.27 24.07 -12.88
C ASP A 563 14.95 25.46 -12.96
N PRO A 564 16.27 25.61 -12.69
CA PRO A 564 16.92 26.92 -12.68
C PRO A 564 17.18 27.54 -14.07
N ASN A 565 16.94 26.83 -15.17
CA ASN A 565 17.44 27.24 -16.50
C ASN A 565 16.38 27.31 -17.61
N ILE A 566 15.27 28.04 -17.41
CA ILE A 566 14.38 28.41 -18.52
C ILE A 566 14.12 29.91 -18.51
N THR A 567 14.75 30.60 -19.47
CA THR A 567 14.55 32.01 -19.80
C THR A 567 13.18 32.15 -20.50
N VAL A 568 12.33 33.02 -19.98
CA VAL A 568 11.00 33.30 -20.55
C VAL A 568 11.16 34.18 -21.79
N GLN A 569 10.78 33.66 -22.97
CA GLN A 569 10.45 34.49 -24.14
C GLN A 569 8.95 34.36 -24.48
N PRO A 570 8.29 35.43 -24.97
CA PRO A 570 6.85 35.44 -25.23
C PRO A 570 6.50 34.80 -26.58
N CYS A 571 5.53 33.89 -26.59
CA CYS A 571 5.00 33.30 -27.81
C CYS A 571 4.11 34.30 -28.58
N ARG A 572 4.50 34.64 -29.82
CA ARG A 572 3.61 35.17 -30.86
C ARG A 572 3.05 34.00 -31.70
N SER A 573 1.75 34.05 -31.97
CA SER A 573 1.03 33.35 -33.05
C SER A 573 1.61 33.74 -34.41
N THR A 574 1.77 32.92 -35.45
CA THR A 574 0.87 31.98 -36.15
C THR A 574 1.72 31.32 -37.27
N PRO A 575 1.35 30.16 -37.86
CA PRO A 575 2.09 29.57 -38.98
C PRO A 575 1.56 30.05 -40.34
N GLN A 576 2.46 30.32 -41.30
CA GLN A 576 2.15 30.30 -42.72
C GLN A 576 2.93 29.14 -43.37
N ILE A 577 2.13 28.26 -43.98
CA ILE A 577 2.39 27.20 -44.98
C ILE A 577 3.50 26.20 -44.65
#